data_AF-A0AA39SAF4-F1
#
_entry.id   AF-A0AA39SAF4-F1
#
_cell.length_a   1.000
_cell.length_b   1.000
_cell.length_c   1.000
_cell.angle_alpha   90.00
_cell.angle_beta   90.00
_cell.angle_gamma   90.00
#
_symmetry.space_group_name_H-M   'P 1'
#
loop_
_entity.id
_entity.type
_entity.pdbx_description
1 polymer ?
#
loop_
_entity_poly.entity_id
_entity_poly.type
_entity_poly.pdbx_seq_one_letter_code
_entity_poly.pdbx_strand_id
1 'polypeptide(L)'
;MNQEILLELVGCNTSCEAWSTIEKLFSSQSRANVMQLKLQLQTLKKGGSSMSKYLMKKKAIMDALAYIGSTPTIDDKIMCILNGLRFEYDSFMIPITSMPGNYSLPEIFALLLTHEARI
;
A
#
# COMPACT_ATOMS: atom_id res chain seq x y z
N MET A 1 6.71 -24.13 -5.82
CA MET A 1 6.36 -24.78 -4.53
C MET A 1 7.48 -24.42 -3.55
N ASN A 2 7.17 -23.70 -2.47
CA ASN A 2 8.18 -23.09 -1.59
C ASN A 2 8.84 -24.20 -0.73
N GLN A 3 10.17 -24.32 -0.72
CA GLN A 3 10.87 -25.41 -0.01
C GLN A 3 10.60 -25.42 1.49
N GLU A 4 10.30 -24.25 2.07
CA GLU A 4 9.93 -24.11 3.49
C GLU A 4 8.63 -24.85 3.84
N ILE A 5 7.67 -24.89 2.91
CA ILE A 5 6.39 -25.60 3.11
C ILE A 5 6.62 -27.11 3.13
N LEU A 6 7.57 -27.61 2.33
CA LEU A 6 7.85 -29.05 2.26
C LEU A 6 8.46 -29.57 3.57
N LEU A 7 9.28 -28.75 4.25
CA LEU A 7 9.88 -29.11 5.54
C LEU A 7 8.84 -29.17 6.66
N GLU A 8 7.90 -28.23 6.70
CA GLU A 8 6.79 -28.23 7.68
C GLU A 8 5.80 -29.39 7.50
N LEU A 9 5.75 -29.98 6.30
CA LEU A 9 4.92 -31.15 6.01
C LEU A 9 5.57 -32.47 6.43
N VAL A 10 6.88 -32.48 6.73
CA VAL A 10 7.59 -33.69 7.19
C VAL A 10 7.09 -34.05 8.58
N GLY A 11 6.29 -35.12 8.67
CA GLY A 11 5.69 -35.59 9.92
C GLY A 11 4.17 -35.45 10.00
N CYS A 12 3.51 -34.88 8.98
CA CYS A 12 2.05 -34.97 8.88
C CYS A 12 1.66 -36.40 8.48
N ASN A 13 0.81 -37.04 9.28
CA ASN A 13 0.36 -38.42 9.05
C ASN A 13 -0.95 -38.46 8.25
N THR A 14 -1.66 -37.34 8.16
CA THR A 14 -2.92 -37.23 7.43
C THR A 14 -2.94 -36.04 6.46
N SER A 15 -3.78 -36.14 5.43
CA SER A 15 -4.05 -35.01 4.52
C SER A 15 -4.66 -33.81 5.25
N CYS A 16 -5.43 -34.05 6.30
CA CYS A 16 -6.04 -33.01 7.14
C CYS A 16 -4.97 -32.20 7.91
N GLU A 17 -4.00 -32.88 8.51
CA GLU A 17 -2.86 -32.23 9.20
C GLU A 17 -2.01 -31.43 8.20
N ALA A 18 -1.67 -32.03 7.07
CA ALA A 18 -0.92 -31.36 6.02
C ALA A 18 -1.62 -30.08 5.54
N TRP A 19 -2.94 -30.15 5.28
CA TRP A 19 -3.72 -28.99 4.87
C TRP A 19 -3.79 -27.91 5.95
N SER A 20 -3.97 -28.31 7.21
CA SER A 20 -4.01 -27.37 8.35
C SER A 20 -2.69 -26.63 8.53
N THR A 21 -1.55 -27.31 8.34
CA THR A 21 -0.22 -26.70 8.42
C THR A 21 0.00 -25.70 7.27
N ILE A 22 -0.35 -26.10 6.04
CA ILE A 22 -0.31 -25.21 4.87
C ILE A 22 -1.18 -23.98 5.12
N GLU A 23 -2.44 -24.17 5.54
CA GLU A 23 -3.36 -23.07 5.82
C GLU A 23 -2.77 -22.10 6.85
N LYS A 24 -2.21 -22.61 7.96
CA LYS A 24 -1.57 -21.77 8.99
C LYS A 24 -0.40 -20.95 8.43
N LEU A 25 0.48 -21.57 7.64
CA LEU A 25 1.64 -20.92 7.03
C LEU A 25 1.23 -19.85 6.01
N PHE A 26 0.28 -20.17 5.12
CA PHE A 26 -0.22 -19.19 4.16
C PHE A 26 -0.97 -18.06 4.85
N SER A 27 -1.69 -18.35 5.93
CA SER A 27 -2.36 -17.34 6.74
C SER A 27 -1.37 -16.39 7.41
N SER A 28 -0.29 -16.90 8.01
CA SER A 28 0.74 -16.07 8.63
C SER A 28 1.49 -15.25 7.59
N GLN A 29 1.88 -15.85 6.47
CA GLN A 29 2.55 -15.17 5.37
C GLN A 29 1.66 -14.07 4.76
N SER A 30 0.37 -14.34 4.58
CA SER A 30 -0.60 -13.37 4.08
C SER A 30 -0.71 -12.16 5.03
N ARG A 31 -0.83 -12.39 6.34
CA ARG A 31 -0.85 -11.31 7.34
C ARG A 31 0.45 -10.48 7.33
N ALA A 32 1.61 -11.14 7.24
CA ALA A 32 2.90 -10.46 7.15
C ALA A 32 3.00 -9.60 5.88
N ASN A 33 2.53 -10.12 4.74
CA ASN A 33 2.48 -9.40 3.48
C ASN A 33 1.59 -8.14 3.56
N VAL A 34 0.40 -8.25 4.15
CA VAL A 34 -0.48 -7.09 4.41
C VAL A 34 0.25 -6.03 5.24
N MET A 35 0.92 -6.43 6.32
CA MET A 35 1.67 -5.51 7.19
C MET A 35 2.81 -4.83 6.42
N GLN A 36 3.55 -5.58 5.62
CA GLN A 36 4.64 -5.05 4.80
C GLN A 36 4.13 -4.03 3.78
N LEU A 37 3.03 -4.33 3.08
CA LEU A 37 2.44 -3.41 2.11
C LEU A 37 1.91 -2.14 2.78
N LYS A 38 1.27 -2.24 3.96
CA LYS A 38 0.84 -1.07 4.75
C LYS A 38 2.03 -0.21 5.17
N LEU A 39 3.12 -0.83 5.64
CA LEU A 39 4.34 -0.12 5.99
C LEU A 39 4.96 0.59 4.78
N GLN A 40 5.06 -0.09 3.64
CA GLN A 40 5.53 0.51 2.40
C GLN A 40 4.63 1.69 1.97
N LEU A 41 3.31 1.54 2.09
CA LEU A 41 2.36 2.60 1.77
C LEU A 41 2.58 3.84 2.63
N GLN A 42 2.82 3.68 3.92
CA GLN A 42 3.04 4.80 4.86
C GLN A 42 4.42 5.46 4.69
N THR A 43 5.46 4.65 4.44
CA THR A 43 6.85 5.12 4.47
C THR A 43 7.37 5.59 3.10
N LEU A 44 6.73 5.19 2.00
CA LEU A 44 7.14 5.60 0.65
C LEU A 44 7.11 7.12 0.50
N LYS A 45 8.28 7.71 0.27
CA LYS A 45 8.48 9.13 -0.01
C LYS A 45 8.66 9.37 -1.52
N LYS A 46 8.27 10.56 -2.00
CA LYS A 46 8.57 11.02 -3.38
C LYS A 46 10.08 11.10 -3.62
N GLY A 47 10.81 11.67 -2.65
CA GLY A 47 12.26 11.89 -2.77
C GLY A 47 12.59 12.71 -4.01
N GLY A 48 13.64 12.33 -4.73
CA GLY A 48 14.02 12.95 -6.01
C GLY A 48 13.32 12.37 -7.25
N SER A 49 12.28 11.54 -7.09
CA SER A 49 11.54 11.00 -8.23
C SER A 49 10.43 11.95 -8.70
N SER A 50 10.03 11.83 -9.97
CA SER A 50 8.89 12.58 -10.50
C SER A 50 7.60 12.20 -9.77
N MET A 51 6.65 13.14 -9.70
CA MET A 51 5.34 12.95 -9.09
C MET A 51 4.60 11.78 -9.73
N SER A 52 4.66 11.66 -11.06
CA SER A 52 4.05 10.52 -11.78
C SER A 52 4.61 9.17 -11.31
N LYS A 53 5.93 9.03 -11.20
CA LYS A 53 6.57 7.79 -10.73
C LYS A 53 6.21 7.49 -9.27
N TYR A 54 6.13 8.51 -8.44
CA TYR A 54 5.70 8.40 -7.05
C TYR A 54 4.25 7.93 -6.92
N LEU A 55 3.31 8.57 -7.63
CA LEU A 55 1.90 8.23 -7.62
C LEU A 55 1.64 6.82 -8.16
N MET A 56 2.35 6.42 -9.22
CA MET A 56 2.26 5.05 -9.76
C MET A 56 2.71 4.00 -8.75
N LYS A 57 3.79 4.26 -8.00
CA LYS A 57 4.23 3.35 -6.92
C LYS A 57 3.21 3.27 -5.79
N LYS A 58 2.66 4.41 -5.33
CA LYS A 58 1.60 4.44 -4.31
C LYS A 58 0.38 3.64 -4.77
N LYS A 59 -0.07 3.86 -6.01
CA LYS A 59 -1.18 3.14 -6.61
C LYS A 59 -0.93 1.63 -6.66
N ALA A 60 0.24 1.19 -7.13
CA ALA A 60 0.59 -0.23 -7.16
C ALA A 60 0.48 -0.91 -5.78
N ILE A 61 0.93 -0.23 -4.71
CA ILE A 61 0.80 -0.75 -3.34
C ILE A 61 -0.67 -0.79 -2.90
N MET A 62 -1.46 0.25 -3.21
CA MET A 62 -2.90 0.30 -2.90
C MET A 62 -3.68 -0.81 -3.65
N ASP A 63 -3.34 -1.06 -4.91
CA ASP A 63 -3.95 -2.10 -5.74
C ASP A 63 -3.58 -3.49 -5.21
N ALA A 64 -2.32 -3.70 -4.78
CA ALA A 64 -1.89 -4.94 -4.13
C ALA A 64 -2.63 -5.20 -2.81
N LEU A 65 -2.83 -4.14 -1.99
CA LEU A 65 -3.64 -4.22 -0.77
C LEU A 65 -5.10 -4.53 -1.07
N ALA A 66 -5.68 -3.93 -2.11
CA ALA A 66 -7.05 -4.20 -2.53
C ALA A 66 -7.23 -5.63 -3.03
N TYR A 67 -6.27 -6.15 -3.79
CA TYR A 67 -6.26 -7.52 -4.30
C TYR A 67 -6.34 -8.57 -3.17
N ILE A 68 -5.69 -8.31 -2.03
CA ILE A 68 -5.72 -9.20 -0.86
C ILE A 68 -6.82 -8.83 0.16
N GLY A 69 -7.81 -8.03 -0.25
CA GLY A 69 -8.97 -7.67 0.57
C GLY A 69 -8.70 -6.65 1.68
N SER A 70 -7.54 -5.99 1.67
CA SER A 70 -7.11 -4.99 2.67
C SER A 70 -7.16 -3.56 2.10
N THR A 71 -8.26 -3.20 1.44
CA THR A 71 -8.41 -1.91 0.76
C THR A 71 -8.45 -0.73 1.75
N PRO A 72 -7.54 0.26 1.66
CA PRO A 72 -7.61 1.46 2.48
C PRO A 72 -8.78 2.36 2.07
N THR A 73 -9.27 3.20 3.00
CA THR A 73 -10.30 4.20 2.70
C THR A 73 -9.76 5.28 1.74
N ILE A 74 -10.64 6.06 1.12
CA ILE A 74 -10.21 7.15 0.23
C ILE A 74 -9.35 8.16 1.01
N ASP A 75 -9.78 8.54 2.21
CA ASP A 75 -9.03 9.47 3.07
C ASP A 75 -7.66 8.90 3.46
N ASP A 76 -7.57 7.61 3.81
CA ASP A 76 -6.29 6.96 4.08
C ASP A 76 -5.35 6.98 2.87
N LYS A 77 -5.88 6.75 1.67
CA LYS A 77 -5.10 6.79 0.43
C LYS A 77 -4.54 8.20 0.19
N ILE A 78 -5.38 9.21 0.34
CA ILE A 78 -5.00 10.62 0.18
C ILE A 78 -3.93 10.98 1.21
N MET A 79 -4.17 10.68 2.48
CA MET A 79 -3.22 10.96 3.57
C MET A 79 -1.87 10.26 3.35
N CYS A 80 -1.87 9.00 2.91
CA CYS A 80 -0.66 8.28 2.59
C CYS A 80 0.13 8.92 1.43
N ILE A 81 -0.55 9.53 0.45
CA ILE A 81 0.10 10.27 -0.63
C ILE A 81 0.71 11.56 -0.11
N LEU A 82 -0.03 12.34 0.68
CA LEU A 82 0.45 13.60 1.22
C LEU A 82 1.67 13.38 2.14
N ASN A 83 1.60 12.40 3.04
CA ASN A 83 2.71 12.06 3.96
C ASN A 83 4.04 11.73 3.29
N GLY A 84 4.06 11.40 2.00
CA GLY A 84 5.29 11.12 1.27
C GLY A 84 5.90 12.31 0.54
N LEU A 85 5.25 13.48 0.56
CA LEU A 85 5.74 14.70 -0.09
C LEU A 85 6.62 15.52 0.88
N ARG A 86 7.41 16.44 0.33
CA ARG A 86 8.24 17.40 1.08
C ARG A 86 7.45 18.68 1.39
N PHE A 87 8.01 19.52 2.27
CA PHE A 87 7.42 20.80 2.69
C PHE A 87 7.12 21.76 1.53
N GLU A 88 7.78 21.59 0.38
CA GLU A 88 7.48 22.32 -0.86
C GLU A 88 6.05 22.12 -1.38
N TYR A 89 5.33 21.10 -0.88
CA TYR A 89 3.92 20.84 -1.18
C TYR A 89 2.96 21.27 -0.04
N ASP A 90 3.43 21.92 1.02
CA ASP A 90 2.58 22.26 2.18
C ASP A 90 1.42 23.21 1.83
N SER A 91 1.66 24.16 0.92
CA SER A 91 0.62 25.06 0.38
C SER A 91 -0.52 24.29 -0.31
N PHE A 92 -0.21 23.10 -0.83
CA PHE A 92 -1.16 22.19 -1.45
C PHE A 92 -1.82 21.25 -0.43
N MET A 93 -1.11 20.85 0.64
CA MET A 93 -1.65 19.95 1.68
C MET A 93 -2.75 20.60 2.54
N ILE A 94 -2.61 21.88 2.86
CA ILE A 94 -3.48 22.57 3.83
C ILE A 94 -4.97 22.54 3.39
N PRO A 95 -5.34 22.90 2.15
CA PRO A 95 -6.75 22.85 1.73
C PRO A 95 -7.33 21.43 1.72
N ILE A 96 -6.53 20.43 1.31
CA ILE A 96 -6.97 19.04 1.21
C ILE A 96 -7.24 18.44 2.59
N THR A 97 -6.34 18.71 3.54
CA THR A 97 -6.47 18.20 4.92
C THR A 97 -7.56 18.91 5.72
N SER A 98 -7.91 20.15 5.33
CA SER A 98 -8.94 20.95 5.99
C SER A 98 -10.38 20.58 5.58
N MET A 99 -10.55 19.90 4.43
CA MET A 99 -11.85 19.51 3.88
C MET A 99 -11.87 18.01 3.52
N PRO A 100 -11.86 17.10 4.51
CA PRO A 100 -11.91 15.67 4.26
C PRO A 100 -13.20 15.27 3.51
N GLY A 101 -13.11 14.27 2.64
CA GLY A 101 -14.25 13.81 1.83
C GLY A 101 -14.61 14.64 0.60
N ASN A 102 -14.00 15.82 0.40
CA ASN A 102 -14.29 16.68 -0.77
C ASN A 102 -13.47 16.32 -2.03
N TYR A 103 -12.48 15.45 -1.90
CA TYR A 103 -11.57 15.11 -2.99
C TYR A 103 -11.60 13.62 -3.29
N SER A 104 -11.70 13.30 -4.57
CA SER A 104 -11.47 11.96 -5.09
C SER A 104 -9.98 11.71 -5.33
N LEU A 105 -9.58 10.44 -5.34
CA LEU A 105 -8.20 10.06 -5.61
C LEU A 105 -7.68 10.54 -6.99
N PRO A 106 -8.46 10.46 -8.09
CA PRO A 106 -8.04 10.99 -9.38
C PRO A 106 -7.83 12.51 -9.38
N GLU A 107 -8.66 13.28 -8.67
CA GLU A 107 -8.49 14.73 -8.56
C GLU A 107 -7.18 15.09 -7.86
N ILE A 108 -6.86 14.41 -6.75
CA ILE A 108 -5.58 14.59 -6.05
C ILE A 108 -4.40 14.28 -6.97
N PHE A 109 -4.48 13.23 -7.78
CA PHE A 109 -3.42 12.89 -8.74
C PHE A 109 -3.23 13.99 -9.78
N ALA A 110 -4.33 14.46 -10.38
CA ALA A 110 -4.29 15.50 -11.40
C ALA A 110 -3.73 16.82 -10.85
N LEU A 111 -4.16 17.22 -9.66
CA LEU A 111 -3.70 18.44 -9.00
C LEU A 111 -2.21 18.39 -8.65
N LEU A 112 -1.73 17.26 -8.11
CA LEU A 112 -0.31 17.07 -7.78
C LEU A 112 0.59 17.09 -9.02
N LEU A 113 0.14 16.49 -10.13
CA LEU A 113 0.86 16.54 -11.41
C LEU A 113 0.91 17.96 -11.98
N THR A 114 -0.21 18.69 -11.90
CA THR A 114 -0.29 20.10 -12.34
C THR A 114 0.63 20.99 -11.52
N HIS A 115 0.73 20.74 -10.21
CA HIS A 115 1.62 21.50 -9.33
C HIS A 115 3.10 21.24 -9.63
N GLU A 116 3.50 19.98 -9.87
CA GLU A 116 4.88 19.66 -10.24
C GLU A 116 5.29 20.33 -11.56
N ALA A 117 4.38 20.49 -12.52
CA ALA A 117 4.68 21.18 -13.78
C ALA A 117 4.91 22.70 -13.64
N ARG A 118 4.61 23.29 -12.48
CA ARG A 118 4.76 24.73 -12.19
C ARG A 118 6.01 25.07 -11.39
N ILE A 119 6.71 24.06 -10.85
CA ILE A 119 7.95 24.19 -10.06
C ILE A 119 9.13 23.84 -10.97
#